data_AF-A0A2P7QKU3-F1
#
_entry.id   AF-A0A2P7QKU3-F1
#
_cell.length_a   1.000
_cell.length_b   1.000
_cell.length_c   1.000
_cell.angle_alpha   90.00
_cell.angle_beta   90.00
_cell.angle_gamma   90.00
#
_symmetry.space_group_name_H-M   'P 1'
#
loop_
_entity.id
_entity.type
_entity.pdbx_description
1 polymer ?
#
loop_
_entity_poly.entity_id
_entity_poly.type
_entity_poly.pdbx_seq_one_letter_code
_entity_poly.pdbx_strand_id
1 'polypeptide(L)'
;MAAVPLAAAQKRKEDKAMADSAANIVELRQYTLRGGQRDTLIRLFERAFVAPQAAARAPVLGTYRDIDDPDRFVWLRGFEGMVERGTALRTFYGGSVWRAHRDAANATMIDSDNVLLLRRRSGSAAALAAPALVTATIHYLGSTAPEAFARFFEDHLAPLLVADGARPVWTLESETGPNSFPPLPVREGEPVLVWFAAWRTRSDLDRFERRWASRSGWRDSASVDLLPALMRKPERIRLVPASA
;
A
#
# COMPACT_ATOMS: atom_id res chain seq x y z
N MET A 1 0.47 -39.02 0.55
CA MET A 1 0.52 -37.59 0.14
C MET A 1 -0.92 -37.12 -0.03
N ALA A 2 -1.44 -36.31 0.90
CA ALA A 2 -2.82 -35.85 0.85
C ALA A 2 -2.93 -34.62 -0.07
N ALA A 3 -3.70 -34.75 -1.14
CA ALA A 3 -4.07 -33.64 -2.01
C ALA A 3 -4.94 -32.65 -1.23
N VAL A 4 -4.51 -31.40 -1.13
CA VAL A 4 -5.38 -30.30 -0.68
C VAL A 4 -6.48 -30.16 -1.76
N PRO A 5 -7.78 -30.27 -1.43
CA PRO A 5 -8.81 -30.34 -2.45
C PRO A 5 -8.97 -28.98 -3.14
N LEU A 6 -8.98 -29.00 -4.47
CA LEU A 6 -9.08 -27.88 -5.41
C LEU A 6 -10.15 -26.85 -5.00
N ALA A 7 -11.26 -27.31 -4.41
CA ALA A 7 -12.37 -26.47 -3.92
C ALA A 7 -11.98 -25.50 -2.79
N ALA A 8 -11.08 -25.88 -1.87
CA ALA A 8 -10.63 -25.00 -0.80
C ALA A 8 -9.67 -23.92 -1.31
N ALA A 9 -8.89 -24.22 -2.35
CA ALA A 9 -8.03 -23.25 -3.02
C ALA A 9 -8.85 -22.27 -3.88
N GLN A 10 -9.91 -22.75 -4.52
CA GLN A 10 -10.84 -21.93 -5.31
C GLN A 10 -11.62 -20.96 -4.40
N LYS A 11 -12.18 -21.45 -3.29
CA LYS A 11 -12.88 -20.63 -2.31
C LYS A 11 -11.99 -19.56 -1.68
N ARG A 12 -10.73 -19.90 -1.36
CA ARG A 12 -9.72 -18.91 -0.91
C ARG A 12 -9.40 -17.85 -1.96
N LYS A 13 -9.39 -18.19 -3.25
CA LYS A 13 -9.20 -17.23 -4.35
C LYS A 13 -10.42 -16.31 -4.50
N GLU A 14 -11.63 -16.85 -4.40
CA GLU A 14 -12.89 -16.11 -4.49
C GLU A 14 -13.07 -15.17 -3.30
N ASP A 15 -12.82 -15.63 -2.07
CA ASP A 15 -12.87 -14.81 -0.86
C ASP A 15 -11.84 -13.67 -0.90
N LYS A 16 -10.64 -13.94 -1.44
CA LYS A 16 -9.60 -12.91 -1.65
C LYS A 16 -10.00 -11.90 -2.71
N ALA A 17 -10.54 -12.34 -3.85
CA ALA A 17 -10.97 -11.46 -4.93
C ALA A 17 -12.16 -10.56 -4.50
N MET A 18 -13.08 -11.08 -3.69
CA MET A 18 -14.21 -10.33 -3.15
C MET A 18 -13.77 -9.31 -2.09
N ALA A 19 -12.82 -9.68 -1.22
CA ALA A 19 -12.20 -8.76 -0.26
C ALA A 19 -11.41 -7.64 -0.95
N ASP A 20 -10.71 -7.94 -2.04
CA ASP A 20 -9.99 -6.95 -2.86
C ASP A 20 -10.93 -5.98 -3.61
N SER A 21 -12.16 -6.43 -3.95
CA SER A 21 -13.16 -5.60 -4.65
C SER A 21 -13.89 -4.63 -3.72
N ALA A 22 -13.98 -4.91 -2.42
CA ALA A 22 -14.75 -4.15 -1.44
C ALA A 22 -13.92 -3.19 -0.56
N ALA A 23 -12.58 -3.29 -0.58
CA ALA A 23 -11.73 -2.42 0.24
C ALA A 23 -11.70 -0.98 -0.31
N ASN A 24 -12.49 -0.09 0.31
CA ASN A 24 -12.49 1.35 0.00
C ASN A 24 -11.49 2.14 0.84
N ILE A 25 -11.23 1.69 2.07
CA ILE A 25 -10.24 2.27 2.97
C ILE A 25 -9.02 1.36 3.03
N VAL A 26 -7.83 1.95 2.99
CA VAL A 26 -6.57 1.25 2.87
C VAL A 26 -5.57 1.87 3.82
N GLU A 27 -4.81 1.04 4.52
CA GLU A 27 -3.58 1.46 5.18
C GLU A 27 -2.37 1.03 4.37
N LEU A 28 -1.52 1.98 3.99
CA LEU A 28 -0.16 1.72 3.53
C LEU A 28 0.77 1.84 4.74
N ARG A 29 1.25 0.70 5.23
CA ARG A 29 2.05 0.58 6.45
C ARG A 29 3.51 0.32 6.10
N GLN A 30 4.41 1.08 6.68
CA GLN A 30 5.84 1.07 6.36
C GLN A 30 6.62 0.93 7.67
N TYR A 31 7.00 -0.29 8.03
CA TYR A 31 7.66 -0.55 9.30
C TYR A 31 9.17 -0.41 9.19
N THR A 32 9.77 0.25 10.18
CA THR A 32 11.22 0.32 10.36
C THR A 32 11.62 -0.75 11.35
N LEU A 33 12.49 -1.66 10.93
CA LEU A 33 12.85 -2.85 11.70
C LEU A 33 14.27 -2.75 12.25
N ARG A 34 14.57 -3.60 13.23
CA ARG A 34 15.94 -3.81 13.68
C ARG A 34 16.71 -4.57 12.60
N GLY A 35 18.02 -4.30 12.51
CA GLY A 35 18.93 -4.95 11.56
C GLY A 35 18.74 -6.46 11.48
N GLY A 36 18.44 -6.96 10.28
CA GLY A 36 18.29 -8.40 10.00
C GLY A 36 16.98 -9.05 10.48
N GLN A 37 16.06 -8.29 11.08
CA GLN A 37 14.81 -8.84 11.60
C GLN A 37 13.67 -8.87 10.58
N ARG A 38 13.86 -8.32 9.38
CA ARG A 38 12.82 -8.24 8.34
C ARG A 38 12.17 -9.58 8.02
N ASP A 39 12.96 -10.59 7.68
CA ASP A 39 12.40 -11.90 7.31
C ASP A 39 11.82 -12.64 8.53
N THR A 40 12.34 -12.37 9.74
CA THR A 40 11.75 -12.89 10.99
C THR A 40 10.34 -12.35 11.19
N LEU A 41 10.13 -11.04 11.01
CA LEU A 41 8.80 -10.45 11.10
C LEU A 41 7.89 -10.95 9.98
N ILE A 42 8.35 -10.96 8.73
CA ILE A 42 7.57 -11.43 7.58
C ILE A 42 7.04 -12.85 7.82
N ARG A 43 7.91 -13.80 8.22
CA ARG A 43 7.49 -15.19 8.49
C ARG A 43 6.45 -15.29 9.61
N LEU A 44 6.59 -14.50 10.66
CA LEU A 44 5.60 -14.45 11.74
C LEU A 44 4.29 -13.86 11.24
N PHE A 45 4.35 -12.74 10.53
CA PHE A 45 3.22 -11.97 10.04
C PHE A 45 2.36 -12.79 9.06
N GLU A 46 2.98 -13.44 8.08
CA GLU A 46 2.28 -14.24 7.08
C GLU A 46 1.64 -15.49 7.68
N ARG A 47 2.35 -16.17 8.59
CA ARG A 47 1.85 -17.37 9.28
C ARG A 47 0.71 -17.06 10.25
N ALA A 48 0.86 -16.00 11.04
CA ALA A 48 0.03 -15.78 12.23
C ALA A 48 -0.96 -14.61 12.10
N PHE A 49 -0.71 -13.62 11.24
CA PHE A 49 -1.51 -12.39 11.21
C PHE A 49 -2.35 -12.22 9.95
N VAL A 50 -1.94 -12.74 8.79
CA VAL A 50 -2.70 -12.55 7.54
C VAL A 50 -4.11 -13.14 7.62
N ALA A 51 -4.24 -14.43 7.91
CA ALA A 51 -5.56 -15.08 7.95
C ALA A 51 -6.45 -14.56 9.10
N PRO A 52 -5.95 -14.35 10.34
CA PRO A 52 -6.77 -13.80 11.40
C PRO A 52 -7.24 -12.36 11.16
N GLN A 53 -6.43 -11.52 10.49
CA GLN A 53 -6.90 -10.18 10.09
C GLN A 53 -8.00 -10.24 9.03
N ALA A 54 -7.88 -11.13 8.04
CA ALA A 54 -8.96 -11.36 7.08
C ALA A 54 -10.25 -11.84 7.77
N ALA A 55 -10.15 -12.76 8.74
CA ALA A 55 -11.30 -13.21 9.54
C ALA A 55 -11.94 -12.08 10.36
N ALA A 56 -11.16 -11.08 10.75
CA ALA A 56 -11.63 -9.87 11.42
C ALA A 56 -12.17 -8.79 10.45
N ARG A 57 -12.30 -9.08 9.15
CA ARG A 57 -12.66 -8.12 8.08
C ARG A 57 -11.65 -6.99 7.86
N ALA A 58 -10.36 -7.29 8.08
CA ALA A 58 -9.23 -6.42 7.76
C ALA A 58 -8.22 -7.14 6.85
N PRO A 59 -8.63 -7.56 5.64
CA PRO A 59 -7.75 -8.33 4.74
C PRO A 59 -6.41 -7.64 4.52
N VAL A 60 -5.32 -8.43 4.61
CA VAL A 60 -4.01 -7.99 4.14
C VAL A 60 -4.00 -8.09 2.63
N LEU A 61 -3.88 -6.94 1.96
CA LEU A 61 -3.94 -6.81 0.51
C LEU A 61 -2.58 -7.12 -0.16
N GLY A 62 -1.49 -7.02 0.60
CA GLY A 62 -0.17 -7.43 0.14
C GLY A 62 0.90 -7.20 1.20
N THR A 63 1.95 -8.02 1.15
CA THR A 63 3.15 -7.96 1.98
C THR A 63 4.37 -7.83 1.08
N TYR A 64 5.28 -6.92 1.39
CA TYR A 64 6.36 -6.54 0.50
C TYR A 64 7.68 -6.28 1.23
N ARG A 65 8.79 -6.59 0.56
CA ARG A 65 10.11 -6.09 0.91
C ARG A 65 10.38 -4.81 0.12
N ASP A 66 10.91 -3.80 0.78
CA ASP A 66 11.53 -2.67 0.10
C ASP A 66 12.90 -3.11 -0.47
N ILE A 67 13.13 -2.84 -1.74
CA ILE A 67 14.38 -3.19 -2.43
C ILE A 67 15.51 -2.24 -1.99
N ASP A 68 15.16 -1.02 -1.58
CA ASP A 68 16.11 0.04 -1.29
C ASP A 68 16.45 0.15 0.20
N ASP A 69 15.70 -0.56 1.04
CA ASP A 69 15.88 -0.59 2.49
C ASP A 69 15.73 -2.02 3.02
N PRO A 70 16.84 -2.70 3.41
CA PRO A 70 16.81 -4.07 3.88
C PRO A 70 16.08 -4.24 5.23
N ASP A 71 15.89 -3.17 5.98
CA ASP A 71 15.25 -3.16 7.31
C ASP A 71 13.84 -2.58 7.26
N ARG A 72 13.24 -2.48 6.06
CA ARG A 72 11.86 -2.01 5.87
C ARG A 72 10.91 -3.13 5.42
N PHE A 73 9.80 -3.25 6.14
CA PHE A 73 8.68 -4.13 5.78
C PHE A 73 7.44 -3.29 5.44
N VAL A 74 6.97 -3.39 4.20
CA VAL A 74 5.83 -2.63 3.70
C VAL A 74 4.66 -3.56 3.48
N TRP A 75 3.48 -3.17 3.93
CA TRP A 75 2.27 -3.97 3.71
C TRP A 75 1.02 -3.11 3.62
N LEU A 76 0.00 -3.68 2.98
CA LEU A 76 -1.28 -3.04 2.73
C LEU A 76 -2.38 -3.77 3.48
N ARG A 77 -3.28 -3.01 4.12
CA ARG A 77 -4.47 -3.54 4.81
C ARG A 77 -5.72 -2.83 4.29
N GLY A 78 -6.75 -3.59 3.98
CA GLY A 78 -8.01 -3.07 3.45
C GLY A 78 -9.14 -3.11 4.46
N PHE A 79 -10.09 -2.19 4.31
CA PHE A 79 -11.35 -2.13 5.05
C PHE A 79 -12.46 -1.61 4.13
N GLU A 80 -13.69 -2.01 4.41
CA GLU A 80 -14.86 -1.53 3.66
C GLU A 80 -15.17 -0.06 3.93
N GLY A 81 -14.92 0.40 5.17
CA GLY A 81 -15.15 1.76 5.63
C GLY A 81 -14.48 2.06 6.96
N MET A 82 -14.60 3.30 7.43
CA MET A 82 -13.93 3.76 8.66
C MET A 82 -14.51 3.15 9.94
N VAL A 83 -15.81 2.85 9.95
CA VAL A 83 -16.49 2.17 11.06
C VAL A 83 -16.04 0.71 11.15
N GLU A 84 -16.01 0.03 10.01
CA GLU A 84 -15.58 -1.35 9.85
C GLU A 84 -14.10 -1.49 10.23
N ARG A 85 -13.27 -0.51 9.84
CA ARG A 85 -11.88 -0.40 10.28
C ARG A 85 -11.76 -0.42 11.80
N GLY A 86 -12.48 0.46 12.50
CA GLY A 86 -12.40 0.54 13.96
C GLY A 86 -12.81 -0.78 14.64
N THR A 87 -13.86 -1.42 14.13
CA THR A 87 -14.35 -2.71 14.64
C THR A 87 -13.35 -3.84 14.38
N ALA A 88 -12.85 -3.95 13.14
CA ALA A 88 -11.89 -4.98 12.76
C ALA A 88 -10.59 -4.90 13.56
N LEU A 89 -10.07 -3.68 13.78
CA LEU A 89 -8.87 -3.44 14.57
C LEU A 89 -9.09 -3.77 16.05
N ARG A 90 -10.23 -3.38 16.64
CA ARG A 90 -10.59 -3.81 18.01
C ARG A 90 -10.62 -5.33 18.15
N THR A 91 -11.24 -6.03 17.20
CA THR A 91 -11.33 -7.49 17.20
C THR A 91 -9.95 -8.14 17.10
N PHE A 92 -9.11 -7.70 16.16
CA PHE A 92 -7.79 -8.31 15.96
C PHE A 92 -6.83 -8.01 17.11
N TYR A 93 -6.65 -6.74 17.48
CA TYR A 93 -5.69 -6.34 18.53
C TYR A 93 -6.19 -6.69 19.94
N GLY A 94 -7.50 -6.78 20.15
CA GLY A 94 -8.10 -7.32 21.37
C GLY A 94 -8.16 -8.85 21.42
N GLY A 95 -7.77 -9.54 20.34
CA GLY A 95 -7.87 -10.99 20.19
C GLY A 95 -6.70 -11.79 20.80
N SER A 96 -6.90 -13.09 20.97
CA SER A 96 -5.88 -14.01 21.50
C SER A 96 -4.68 -14.16 20.57
N VAL A 97 -4.89 -14.11 19.25
CA VAL A 97 -3.82 -14.22 18.25
C VAL A 97 -2.80 -13.10 18.41
N TRP A 98 -3.24 -11.84 18.51
CA TRP A 98 -2.33 -10.72 18.75
C TRP A 98 -1.61 -10.88 20.09
N ARG A 99 -2.35 -11.18 21.18
CA ARG A 99 -1.73 -11.39 22.50
C ARG A 99 -0.64 -12.46 22.50
N ALA A 100 -0.84 -13.55 21.76
CA ALA A 100 0.12 -14.65 21.69
C ALA A 100 1.42 -14.32 20.94
N HIS A 101 1.38 -13.34 20.03
CA HIS A 101 2.50 -13.08 19.11
C HIS A 101 3.05 -11.64 19.17
N ARG A 102 2.40 -10.72 19.88
CA ARG A 102 2.77 -9.29 19.93
C ARG A 102 4.19 -9.07 20.42
N ASP A 103 4.66 -9.82 21.41
CA ASP A 103 6.00 -9.60 22.00
C ASP A 103 7.09 -9.98 20.99
N ALA A 104 6.92 -11.12 20.32
CA ALA A 104 7.81 -11.55 19.25
C ALA A 104 7.78 -10.61 18.04
N ALA A 105 6.61 -10.09 17.66
CA ALA A 105 6.49 -9.10 16.59
C ALA A 105 7.17 -7.78 16.99
N ASN A 106 6.85 -7.23 18.16
CA ASN A 106 7.37 -5.95 18.64
C ASN A 106 8.90 -5.97 18.83
N ALA A 107 9.47 -7.11 19.23
CA ALA A 107 10.93 -7.27 19.32
C ALA A 107 11.66 -7.05 17.99
N THR A 108 10.98 -7.18 16.84
CA THR A 108 11.57 -6.95 15.51
C THR A 108 11.55 -5.48 15.07
N MET A 109 10.70 -4.65 15.68
CA MET A 109 10.37 -3.31 15.17
C MET A 109 11.10 -2.21 15.96
N ILE A 110 11.48 -1.15 15.24
CA ILE A 110 11.90 0.14 15.80
C ILE A 110 10.71 1.10 15.75
N ASP A 111 10.03 1.15 14.59
CA ASP A 111 8.86 2.00 14.36
C ASP A 111 7.80 1.25 13.53
N SER A 112 6.54 1.44 13.91
CA SER A 112 5.37 0.88 13.21
C SER A 112 4.34 1.94 12.82
N ASP A 113 4.64 3.22 13.05
CA ASP A 113 3.65 4.30 13.05
C ASP A 113 3.64 5.09 11.73
N ASN A 114 4.61 4.85 10.85
CA ASN A 114 4.57 5.36 9.47
C ASN A 114 3.48 4.65 8.65
N VAL A 115 2.25 5.14 8.82
CA VAL A 115 1.03 4.61 8.22
C VAL A 115 0.29 5.74 7.52
N LEU A 116 0.06 5.57 6.22
CA LEU A 116 -0.88 6.41 5.48
C LEU A 116 -2.25 5.76 5.49
N LEU A 117 -3.26 6.49 5.98
CA LEU A 117 -4.66 6.10 5.90
C LEU A 117 -5.27 6.70 4.62
N LEU A 118 -5.75 5.83 3.76
CA LEU A 118 -6.07 6.15 2.38
C LEU A 118 -7.48 5.68 2.01
N ARG A 119 -8.10 6.33 1.02
CA ARG A 119 -9.32 5.90 0.34
C ARG A 119 -9.06 5.66 -1.14
N ARG A 120 -9.78 4.68 -1.70
CA ARG A 120 -9.69 4.29 -3.11
C ARG A 120 -10.28 5.36 -4.02
N ARG A 121 -9.53 5.75 -5.06
CA ARG A 121 -10.03 6.51 -6.20
C ARG A 121 -10.35 5.62 -7.39
N SER A 122 -9.38 4.84 -7.85
CA SER A 122 -9.51 4.02 -9.06
C SER A 122 -8.59 2.80 -9.02
N GLY A 123 -8.87 1.79 -9.82
CA GLY A 123 -8.10 0.52 -9.84
C GLY A 123 -8.38 -0.35 -8.62
N SER A 124 -7.58 -1.40 -8.36
CA SER A 124 -7.73 -2.26 -7.17
C SER A 124 -6.45 -2.99 -6.80
N ALA A 125 -6.37 -3.45 -5.54
CA ALA A 125 -5.23 -4.22 -5.04
C ALA A 125 -5.06 -5.59 -5.72
N ALA A 126 -6.13 -6.17 -6.30
CA ALA A 126 -6.05 -7.45 -7.01
C ALA A 126 -5.02 -7.44 -8.15
N ALA A 127 -4.83 -6.29 -8.79
CA ALA A 127 -3.82 -6.11 -9.84
C ALA A 127 -2.36 -6.14 -9.32
N LEU A 128 -2.17 -6.07 -8.00
CA LEU A 128 -0.87 -6.18 -7.31
C LEU A 128 -0.54 -7.60 -6.86
N ALA A 129 -1.45 -8.58 -7.03
CA ALA A 129 -1.25 -9.94 -6.52
C ALA A 129 -0.36 -10.84 -7.39
N ALA A 130 -0.18 -10.50 -8.67
CA ALA A 130 0.58 -11.28 -9.66
C ALA A 130 1.96 -10.73 -10.13
N PRO A 131 2.28 -9.43 -10.06
CA PRO A 131 3.52 -8.89 -10.60
C PRO A 131 4.75 -9.27 -9.76
N ALA A 132 5.91 -9.35 -10.42
CA ALA A 132 7.20 -9.60 -9.77
C ALA A 132 7.70 -8.39 -8.98
N LEU A 133 7.27 -7.18 -9.36
CA LEU A 133 7.67 -5.93 -8.73
C LEU A 133 6.53 -4.91 -8.77
N VAL A 134 6.39 -4.14 -7.71
CA VAL A 134 5.41 -3.07 -7.54
C VAL A 134 6.14 -1.79 -7.17
N THR A 135 5.67 -0.63 -7.65
CA THR A 135 6.13 0.67 -7.14
C THR A 135 4.96 1.42 -6.55
N ALA A 136 5.12 1.93 -5.32
CA ALA A 136 4.23 2.94 -4.76
C ALA A 136 4.88 4.32 -4.93
N THR A 137 4.20 5.26 -5.59
CA THR A 137 4.65 6.64 -5.70
C THR A 137 3.70 7.53 -4.89
N ILE A 138 4.25 8.30 -3.95
CA ILE A 138 3.52 9.15 -3.02
C ILE A 138 3.79 10.61 -3.38
N HIS A 139 2.75 11.30 -3.82
CA HIS A 139 2.73 12.75 -4.02
C HIS A 139 2.19 13.41 -2.76
N TYR A 140 3.01 14.27 -2.17
CA TYR A 140 2.67 15.06 -0.99
C TYR A 140 2.02 16.37 -1.43
N LEU A 141 0.80 16.63 -1.00
CA LEU A 141 0.00 17.71 -1.58
C LEU A 141 0.22 19.05 -0.86
N GLY A 142 0.69 19.03 0.39
CA GLY A 142 0.85 20.25 1.18
C GLY A 142 -0.48 21.00 1.27
N SER A 143 -0.50 22.25 0.79
CA SER A 143 -1.72 23.07 0.72
C SER A 143 -2.52 22.92 -0.57
N THR A 144 -2.05 22.14 -1.56
CA THR A 144 -2.79 21.90 -2.80
C THR A 144 -4.05 21.09 -2.52
N ALA A 145 -5.17 21.53 -3.10
CA ALA A 145 -6.45 20.83 -2.99
C ALA A 145 -6.36 19.40 -3.56
N PRO A 146 -6.73 18.35 -2.78
CA PRO A 146 -6.60 16.96 -3.22
C PRO A 146 -7.28 16.65 -4.56
N GLU A 147 -8.48 17.16 -4.74
CA GLU A 147 -9.27 16.98 -5.98
C GLU A 147 -8.61 17.66 -7.19
N ALA A 148 -8.03 18.85 -7.01
CA ALA A 148 -7.33 19.55 -8.10
C ALA A 148 -6.09 18.77 -8.56
N PHE A 149 -5.31 18.24 -7.60
CA PHE A 149 -4.17 17.40 -7.93
C PHE A 149 -4.58 16.05 -8.54
N ALA A 150 -5.67 15.45 -8.06
CA ALA A 150 -6.19 14.20 -8.62
C ALA A 150 -6.55 14.36 -10.10
N ARG A 151 -7.28 15.42 -10.47
CA ARG A 151 -7.59 15.72 -11.89
C ARG A 151 -6.35 15.94 -12.72
N PHE A 152 -5.38 16.73 -12.22
CA PHE A 152 -4.10 16.90 -12.90
C PHE A 152 -3.37 15.56 -13.09
N PHE A 153 -3.40 14.69 -12.08
CA PHE A 153 -2.81 13.37 -12.20
C PHE A 153 -3.51 12.53 -13.27
N GLU A 154 -4.84 12.48 -13.27
CA GLU A 154 -5.63 11.65 -14.18
C GLU A 154 -5.60 12.15 -15.62
N ASP A 155 -5.78 13.46 -15.82
CA ASP A 155 -5.89 14.07 -17.14
C ASP A 155 -4.53 14.34 -17.80
N HIS A 156 -3.47 14.50 -17.00
CA HIS A 156 -2.16 14.91 -17.51
C HIS A 156 -1.02 13.95 -17.17
N LEU A 157 -0.78 13.64 -15.88
CA LEU A 157 0.37 12.81 -15.50
C LEU A 157 0.23 11.35 -15.93
N ALA A 158 -0.92 10.74 -15.68
CA ALA A 158 -1.16 9.32 -15.94
C ALA A 158 -0.99 8.97 -17.44
N PRO A 159 -1.51 9.75 -18.40
CA PRO A 159 -1.21 9.53 -19.82
C PRO A 159 0.27 9.55 -20.16
N LEU A 160 1.04 10.49 -19.59
CA LEU A 160 2.49 10.60 -19.82
C LEU A 160 3.25 9.42 -19.20
N LEU A 161 2.86 9.02 -17.99
CA LEU A 161 3.41 7.85 -17.30
C LEU A 161 3.17 6.57 -18.12
N VAL A 162 1.96 6.41 -18.67
CA VAL A 162 1.61 5.28 -19.54
C VAL A 162 2.40 5.32 -20.85
N ALA A 163 2.57 6.49 -21.46
CA ALA A 163 3.39 6.65 -22.66
C ALA A 163 4.86 6.25 -22.43
N ASP A 164 5.38 6.42 -21.21
CA ASP A 164 6.73 5.99 -20.82
C ASP A 164 6.82 4.52 -20.41
N GLY A 165 5.69 3.81 -20.36
CA GLY A 165 5.62 2.37 -20.10
C GLY A 165 5.21 2.00 -18.68
N ALA A 166 4.80 2.95 -17.84
CA ALA A 166 4.15 2.60 -16.57
C ALA A 166 2.76 2.03 -16.81
N ARG A 167 2.33 1.17 -15.89
CA ARG A 167 0.95 0.71 -15.80
C ARG A 167 0.42 1.05 -14.41
N PRO A 168 -0.16 2.24 -14.20
CA PRO A 168 -0.90 2.53 -12.98
C PRO A 168 -2.06 1.54 -12.85
N VAL A 169 -2.10 0.82 -11.73
CA VAL A 169 -3.12 -0.22 -11.47
C VAL A 169 -4.00 0.09 -10.27
N TRP A 170 -3.58 1.04 -9.43
CA TRP A 170 -4.34 1.46 -8.25
C TRP A 170 -3.95 2.87 -7.84
N THR A 171 -4.95 3.74 -7.65
CA THR A 171 -4.76 5.11 -7.18
C THR A 171 -5.59 5.33 -5.91
N LEU A 172 -4.95 5.90 -4.90
CA LEU A 172 -5.48 6.13 -3.56
C LEU A 172 -5.19 7.57 -3.13
N GLU A 173 -6.04 8.18 -2.32
CA GLU A 173 -5.86 9.48 -1.65
C GLU A 173 -5.88 9.32 -0.15
N SER A 174 -5.39 10.32 0.59
CA SER A 174 -5.71 10.44 2.01
C SER A 174 -7.20 10.31 2.29
N GLU A 175 -7.52 9.45 3.25
CA GLU A 175 -8.81 9.47 3.94
C GLU A 175 -8.78 10.61 4.97
N THR A 176 -9.84 11.43 5.00
CA THR A 176 -9.89 12.65 5.83
C THR A 176 -10.62 12.45 7.16
N GLY A 177 -11.29 11.31 7.35
CA GLY A 177 -11.89 10.94 8.62
C GLY A 177 -10.85 10.76 9.72
N PRO A 178 -11.19 11.06 10.99
CA PRO A 178 -10.28 10.90 12.11
C PRO A 178 -9.89 9.43 12.30
N ASN A 179 -8.72 9.18 12.90
CA ASN A 179 -8.29 7.82 13.19
C ASN A 179 -9.32 7.04 14.04
N SER A 180 -10.00 6.07 13.44
CA SER A 180 -11.03 5.25 14.09
C SER A 180 -10.50 4.22 15.10
N PHE A 181 -9.18 4.15 15.30
CA PHE A 181 -8.54 3.27 16.28
C PHE A 181 -7.27 3.93 16.88
N PRO A 182 -7.42 4.80 17.90
CA PRO A 182 -6.31 5.57 18.48
C PRO A 182 -5.07 4.78 18.93
N PRO A 183 -5.18 3.53 19.45
CA PRO A 183 -4.00 2.76 19.84
C PRO A 183 -3.05 2.37 18.69
N LEU A 184 -3.48 2.51 17.43
CA LEU A 184 -2.58 2.46 16.28
C LEU A 184 -2.54 3.84 15.63
N PRO A 185 -1.47 4.62 15.86
CA PRO A 185 -1.28 5.90 15.19
C PRO A 185 -1.25 5.74 13.67
N VAL A 186 -1.72 6.79 13.00
CA VAL A 186 -1.59 6.99 11.56
C VAL A 186 -1.11 8.42 11.33
N ARG A 187 -0.49 8.68 10.18
CA ARG A 187 -0.09 10.03 9.80
C ARG A 187 -1.33 10.85 9.46
N GLU A 188 -1.56 11.90 10.24
CA GLU A 188 -2.65 12.85 10.05
C GLU A 188 -2.10 14.20 9.57
N GLY A 189 -2.93 14.99 8.88
CA GLY A 189 -2.57 16.34 8.43
C GLY A 189 -1.60 16.41 7.23
N GLU A 190 -1.24 15.28 6.63
CA GLU A 190 -0.37 15.23 5.45
C GLU A 190 -1.12 14.63 4.25
N PRO A 191 -1.87 15.46 3.47
CA PRO A 191 -2.64 14.97 2.34
C PRO A 191 -1.71 14.43 1.24
N VAL A 192 -2.05 13.26 0.71
CA VAL A 192 -1.28 12.56 -0.33
C VAL A 192 -2.15 12.02 -1.47
N LEU A 193 -1.54 11.91 -2.65
CA LEU A 193 -1.97 11.00 -3.71
C LEU A 193 -0.95 9.88 -3.85
N VAL A 194 -1.40 8.63 -3.70
CA VAL A 194 -0.58 7.44 -3.88
C VAL A 194 -1.05 6.71 -5.12
N TRP A 195 -0.13 6.36 -6.01
CA TRP A 195 -0.44 5.46 -7.12
C TRP A 195 0.54 4.30 -7.17
N PHE A 196 0.01 3.13 -7.51
CA PHE A 196 0.75 1.89 -7.65
C PHE A 196 0.88 1.52 -9.12
N ALA A 197 2.08 1.09 -9.51
CA ALA A 197 2.32 0.42 -10.77
C ALA A 197 2.87 -0.99 -10.58
N ALA A 198 2.46 -1.88 -11.46
CA ALA A 198 2.86 -3.27 -11.50
C ALA A 198 3.84 -3.50 -12.66
N TRP A 199 4.96 -4.17 -12.37
CA TRP A 199 6.05 -4.40 -13.30
C TRP A 199 6.28 -5.89 -13.49
N ARG A 200 6.49 -6.31 -14.74
CA ARG A 200 6.78 -7.73 -15.04
C ARG A 200 8.20 -8.09 -14.66
N THR A 201 9.14 -7.18 -14.89
CA THR A 201 10.56 -7.37 -14.60
C THR A 201 11.18 -6.09 -14.05
N ARG A 202 12.34 -6.22 -13.39
CA ARG A 202 13.15 -5.07 -12.98
C ARG A 202 13.59 -4.22 -14.18
N SER A 203 13.90 -4.86 -15.30
CA SER A 203 14.31 -4.15 -16.52
C SER A 203 13.21 -3.27 -17.13
N ASP A 204 11.93 -3.64 -16.96
CA ASP A 204 10.81 -2.80 -17.37
C ASP A 204 10.74 -1.53 -16.52
N LEU A 205 10.89 -1.68 -15.19
CA LEU A 205 10.97 -0.54 -14.28
C LEU A 205 12.16 0.36 -14.63
N ASP A 206 13.37 -0.20 -14.76
CA ASP A 206 14.58 0.59 -15.05
C ASP A 206 14.44 1.39 -16.36
N ARG A 207 13.77 0.81 -17.38
CA ARG A 207 13.50 1.49 -18.65
C ARG A 207 12.54 2.65 -18.47
N PHE A 208 11.44 2.43 -17.74
CA PHE A 208 10.50 3.49 -17.40
C PHE A 208 11.19 4.61 -16.62
N GLU A 209 11.97 4.29 -15.59
CA GLU A 209 12.65 5.28 -14.75
C GLU A 209 13.59 6.16 -15.56
N ARG A 210 14.37 5.58 -16.49
CA ARG A 210 15.23 6.37 -17.40
C ARG A 210 14.42 7.32 -18.28
N ARG A 211 13.33 6.85 -18.88
CA ARG A 211 12.48 7.68 -19.75
C ARG A 211 11.83 8.82 -18.96
N TRP A 212 11.20 8.47 -17.84
CA TRP A 212 10.51 9.43 -16.97
C TRP A 212 11.47 10.48 -16.40
N ALA A 213 12.69 10.09 -16.01
CA ALA A 213 13.70 11.03 -15.51
C ALA A 213 14.16 12.03 -16.58
N SER A 214 14.15 11.64 -17.85
CA SER A 214 14.52 12.50 -18.98
C SER A 214 13.37 13.32 -19.56
N ARG A 215 12.13 13.09 -19.10
CA ARG A 215 10.94 13.75 -19.64
C ARG A 215 10.92 15.22 -19.23
N SER A 216 10.99 16.10 -20.21
CA SER A 216 10.74 17.53 -20.05
C SER A 216 9.25 17.87 -20.23
N GLY A 217 8.86 19.05 -19.77
CA GLY A 217 7.55 19.66 -20.06
C GLY A 217 6.33 19.07 -19.36
N TRP A 218 6.48 18.02 -18.56
CA TRP A 218 5.33 17.36 -17.89
C TRP A 218 4.61 18.25 -16.86
N ARG A 219 5.20 19.37 -16.47
CA ARG A 219 4.58 20.36 -15.56
C ARG A 219 4.07 21.60 -16.29
N ASP A 220 4.27 21.72 -17.60
CA ASP A 220 4.06 22.99 -18.29
C ASP A 220 2.57 23.40 -18.31
N SER A 221 1.66 22.44 -18.20
CA SER A 221 0.22 22.69 -18.07
C SER A 221 -0.28 22.70 -16.63
N ALA A 222 0.60 22.61 -15.62
CA ALA A 222 0.18 22.65 -14.22
C ALA A 222 -0.21 24.09 -13.83
N SER A 223 -1.38 24.25 -13.21
CA SER A 223 -1.77 25.54 -12.65
C SER A 223 -0.92 25.91 -11.42
N VAL A 224 -0.86 27.20 -11.10
CA VAL A 224 -0.11 27.73 -9.95
C VAL A 224 -0.54 27.07 -8.63
N ASP A 225 -1.82 26.73 -8.49
CA ASP A 225 -2.38 26.10 -7.29
C ASP A 225 -1.86 24.67 -7.04
N LEU A 226 -1.27 24.03 -8.07
CA LEU A 226 -0.63 22.72 -7.95
C LEU A 226 0.82 22.80 -7.50
N LEU A 227 1.45 24.00 -7.56
CA LEU A 227 2.87 24.16 -7.24
C LEU A 227 3.24 23.64 -5.84
N PRO A 228 2.46 23.86 -4.76
CA PRO A 228 2.80 23.31 -3.44
C PRO A 228 3.04 21.80 -3.47
N ALA A 229 2.20 21.04 -4.17
CA ALA A 229 2.37 19.60 -4.36
C ALA A 229 3.56 19.22 -5.27
N LEU A 230 3.93 20.10 -6.21
CA LEU A 230 4.97 19.84 -7.20
C LEU A 230 6.39 20.29 -6.76
N MET A 231 6.50 21.10 -5.70
CA MET A 231 7.78 21.54 -5.12
C MET A 231 8.53 20.40 -4.44
N ARG A 232 7.82 19.39 -3.91
CA ARG A 232 8.42 18.20 -3.31
C ARG A 232 8.55 17.11 -4.38
N LYS A 233 9.73 16.49 -4.48
CA LYS A 233 9.87 15.27 -5.28
C LYS A 233 8.97 14.18 -4.67
N PRO A 234 8.17 13.46 -5.48
CA PRO A 234 7.38 12.37 -4.94
C PRO A 234 8.28 11.31 -4.33
N GLU A 235 7.86 10.74 -3.20
CA GLU A 235 8.52 9.57 -2.63
C GLU A 235 8.17 8.35 -3.47
N ARG A 236 9.15 7.49 -3.72
CA ARG A 236 8.95 6.27 -4.49
C ARG A 236 9.52 5.09 -3.73
N ILE A 237 8.68 4.07 -3.56
CA ILE A 237 9.00 2.84 -2.85
C ILE A 237 8.99 1.71 -3.87
N ARG A 238 10.09 0.97 -3.99
CA ARG A 238 10.23 -0.18 -4.90
C ARG A 238 10.05 -1.46 -4.10
N LEU A 239 9.02 -2.22 -4.46
CA LEU A 239 8.49 -3.31 -3.66
C LEU A 239 8.57 -4.63 -4.42
N VAL A 240 9.08 -5.66 -3.77
CA VAL A 240 8.91 -7.05 -4.22
C VAL A 240 8.02 -7.80 -3.23
N PRO A 241 7.15 -8.72 -3.69
CA PRO A 241 6.36 -9.55 -2.79
C PRO A 241 7.19 -10.23 -1.70
N ALA A 242 6.68 -10.28 -0.47
CA ALA A 242 7.36 -10.88 0.67
C ALA A 242 7.40 -12.42 0.60
N SER A 243 6.38 -13.03 -0.01
CA SER A 243 6.39 -14.42 -0.43
C SER A 243 6.81 -14.50 -1.90
N ALA A 244 8.05 -14.91 -2.16
CA ALA A 244 8.54 -15.33 -3.47
C ALA A 244 9.07 -16.76 -3.35
#